data_AF-A0A8J4BFE3-F1
#
_entry.id   AF-A0A8J4BFE3-F1
#
_cell.length_a   1.000
_cell.length_b   1.000
_cell.length_c   1.000
_cell.angle_alpha   90.00
_cell.angle_beta   90.00
_cell.angle_gamma   90.00
#
_symmetry.space_group_name_H-M   'P 1'
#
loop_
_entity.id
_entity.type
_entity.pdbx_description
1 polymer ?
#
loop_
_entity_poly.entity_id
_entity_poly.type
_entity_poly.pdbx_seq_one_letter_code
_entity_poly.pdbx_strand_id
1 'polypeptide(L)'
;MQEAAAAITGSELRKSPPRKTDNHKPGEHVVSYNKSSEIVGASRAGEKTAHPAGVTAEAPVYGIPEYPITLEHKPPTDLDKYITNPGMPRANKAISKEKPDGDPRAPANRTVLQQHVMFWDRDNDGIITMADTFVGFRRLGFNLLISTLAVPFIHGSFSYPTQKSWIPDPRLRIYMDRIHRTKHGSDSEVYDNEGRFVPEKFEELFSKYDRDNK
;
A
#
# COMPACT_ATOMS: atom_id res chain seq x y z
N MET A 1 -26.84 50.11 -47.81
CA MET A 1 -26.84 49.57 -49.18
C MET A 1 -26.04 48.27 -49.14
N GLN A 2 -26.73 47.11 -49.06
CA GLN A 2 -27.16 46.27 -50.19
C GLN A 2 -26.05 45.22 -50.45
N GLU A 3 -26.12 44.04 -49.82
CA GLU A 3 -26.81 42.79 -50.22
C GLU A 3 -25.95 41.84 -51.09
N ALA A 4 -26.30 40.55 -50.97
CA ALA A 4 -25.90 39.34 -51.73
C ALA A 4 -24.73 38.53 -51.11
N ALA A 5 -24.93 37.44 -50.36
CA ALA A 5 -25.71 36.20 -50.57
C ALA A 5 -25.14 35.30 -51.68
N ALA A 6 -24.49 34.19 -51.29
CA ALA A 6 -24.55 32.90 -51.97
C ALA A 6 -24.04 31.79 -51.04
N ALA A 7 -24.91 30.82 -50.78
CA ALA A 7 -24.73 29.66 -49.92
C ALA A 7 -24.16 28.47 -50.69
N ILE A 8 -23.27 27.69 -50.07
CA ILE A 8 -22.99 26.26 -50.34
C ILE A 8 -22.56 25.64 -48.99
N THR A 9 -23.45 25.01 -48.23
CA THR A 9 -23.71 23.55 -48.17
C THR A 9 -22.53 22.73 -47.64
N GLY A 10 -22.74 22.02 -46.53
CA GLY A 10 -22.01 20.79 -46.21
C GLY A 10 -21.28 20.76 -44.87
N SER A 11 -21.99 20.37 -43.82
CA SER A 11 -21.41 19.75 -42.63
C SER A 11 -20.80 18.39 -42.98
N GLU A 12 -19.49 18.25 -42.92
CA GLU A 12 -18.82 16.93 -42.96
C GLU A 12 -17.92 16.83 -41.73
N LEU A 13 -18.52 16.35 -40.64
CA LEU A 13 -17.82 15.60 -39.60
C LEU A 13 -17.09 14.45 -40.30
N ARG A 14 -15.75 14.48 -40.34
CA ARG A 14 -14.97 13.30 -40.71
C ARG A 14 -15.26 12.17 -39.72
N LYS A 15 -16.22 11.31 -40.06
CA LYS A 15 -16.41 10.01 -39.43
C LYS A 15 -15.26 9.12 -39.87
N SER A 16 -14.41 8.73 -38.92
CA SER A 16 -13.42 7.68 -39.11
C SER A 16 -14.11 6.38 -39.56
N PRO A 17 -13.51 5.59 -40.46
CA PRO A 17 -14.10 4.35 -40.94
C PRO A 17 -14.25 3.31 -39.81
N PRO A 18 -15.28 2.44 -39.84
CA PRO A 18 -15.38 1.33 -38.90
C PRO A 18 -14.20 0.37 -39.09
N ARG A 19 -13.53 0.04 -37.99
CA ARG A 19 -12.47 -0.97 -37.97
C ARG A 19 -13.08 -2.33 -38.34
N LYS A 20 -12.54 -3.00 -39.36
CA LYS A 20 -12.91 -4.37 -39.74
C LYS A 20 -12.79 -5.28 -38.52
N THR A 21 -13.87 -5.99 -38.21
CA THR A 21 -13.87 -7.13 -37.29
C THR A 21 -13.34 -8.34 -38.04
N ASP A 22 -12.13 -8.78 -37.74
CA ASP A 22 -11.65 -10.09 -38.21
C ASP A 22 -12.37 -11.18 -37.42
N ASN A 23 -13.23 -11.91 -38.11
CA ASN A 23 -13.87 -13.13 -37.63
C ASN A 23 -12.82 -14.24 -37.56
N HIS A 24 -12.19 -14.41 -36.40
CA HIS A 24 -11.43 -15.62 -36.06
C HIS A 24 -12.31 -16.51 -35.18
N LYS A 25 -12.72 -17.68 -35.72
CA LYS A 25 -13.48 -18.70 -34.97
C LYS A 25 -12.56 -19.32 -33.90
N PRO A 26 -12.96 -19.39 -32.62
CA PRO A 26 -12.24 -20.21 -31.65
C PRO A 26 -12.56 -21.69 -31.89
N GLY A 27 -11.50 -22.49 -32.04
CA GLY A 27 -11.58 -23.95 -32.09
C GLY A 27 -12.01 -24.54 -30.75
N GLU A 28 -12.92 -25.50 -30.81
CA GLU A 28 -13.34 -26.33 -29.69
C GLU A 28 -12.16 -27.19 -29.20
N HIS A 29 -11.63 -26.88 -28.01
CA HIS A 29 -10.87 -27.85 -27.23
C HIS A 29 -11.74 -28.32 -26.06
N VAL A 30 -12.38 -29.46 -26.29
CA VAL A 30 -13.10 -30.25 -25.30
C VAL A 30 -12.09 -30.83 -24.32
N VAL A 31 -12.07 -30.33 -23.08
CA VAL A 31 -11.39 -30.99 -21.96
C VAL A 31 -12.47 -31.67 -21.11
N SER A 32 -12.58 -32.97 -21.33
CA SER A 32 -13.48 -33.89 -20.63
C SER A 32 -13.09 -34.02 -19.16
N TYR A 33 -14.04 -33.73 -18.27
CA TYR A 33 -13.98 -34.13 -16.87
C TYR A 33 -14.18 -35.63 -16.76
N ASN A 34 -13.12 -36.38 -16.42
CA ASN A 34 -13.26 -37.78 -16.04
C ASN A 34 -13.35 -37.92 -14.51
N LYS A 35 -14.49 -38.47 -14.11
CA LYS A 35 -14.84 -38.97 -12.79
C LYS A 35 -14.13 -40.32 -12.56
N SER A 36 -13.79 -40.58 -11.29
CA SER A 36 -13.46 -41.85 -10.63
C SER A 36 -12.16 -42.59 -10.99
N SER A 37 -11.23 -42.60 -10.04
CA SER A 37 -10.67 -43.85 -9.49
C SER A 37 -10.41 -43.68 -8.00
N GLU A 38 -11.06 -44.51 -7.22
CA GLU A 38 -11.00 -44.62 -5.77
C GLU A 38 -9.58 -44.95 -5.30
N ILE A 39 -9.10 -44.25 -4.28
CA ILE A 39 -8.07 -44.76 -3.37
C ILE A 39 -8.74 -44.88 -2.01
N VAL A 40 -9.15 -46.11 -1.72
CA VAL A 40 -9.60 -46.57 -0.42
C VAL A 40 -8.43 -46.47 0.55
N GLY A 41 -8.53 -45.57 1.52
CA GLY A 41 -7.61 -45.45 2.65
C GLY A 41 -8.41 -45.02 3.86
N ALA A 42 -8.66 -45.97 4.75
CA ALA A 42 -9.61 -45.88 5.85
C ALA A 42 -9.45 -44.63 6.73
N SER A 43 -10.60 -44.03 7.05
CA SER A 43 -10.80 -43.08 8.15
C SER A 43 -10.24 -43.66 9.44
N ARG A 44 -9.20 -43.02 10.00
CA ARG A 44 -8.93 -43.07 11.43
C ARG A 44 -9.40 -41.75 12.04
N ALA A 45 -10.51 -41.85 12.73
CA ALA A 45 -11.09 -40.79 13.52
C ALA A 45 -10.07 -40.22 14.52
N GLY A 46 -10.04 -38.89 14.61
CA GLY A 46 -9.71 -38.14 15.82
C GLY A 46 -8.30 -38.29 16.38
N GLU A 47 -7.38 -37.46 15.89
CA GLU A 47 -6.32 -36.93 16.75
C GLU A 47 -6.40 -35.40 16.68
N LYS A 48 -7.27 -34.85 17.53
CA LYS A 48 -7.10 -33.47 17.98
C LYS A 48 -5.76 -33.47 18.68
N THR A 49 -4.73 -32.88 18.08
CA THR A 49 -3.54 -32.49 18.83
C THR A 49 -4.00 -31.43 19.83
N ALA A 50 -4.46 -31.90 20.99
CA ALA A 50 -4.76 -31.07 22.12
C ALA A 50 -3.48 -30.29 22.44
N HIS A 51 -3.56 -28.95 22.40
CA HIS A 51 -2.67 -28.17 23.24
C HIS A 51 -2.79 -28.76 24.66
N PRO A 52 -1.67 -29.11 25.32
CA PRO A 52 -1.73 -29.71 26.65
C PRO A 52 -2.51 -28.76 27.56
N ALA A 53 -3.69 -29.22 27.97
CA ALA A 53 -4.52 -28.57 28.95
C ALA A 53 -3.71 -28.54 30.26
N GLY A 54 -3.24 -27.35 30.65
CA GLY A 54 -2.51 -27.19 31.91
C GLY A 54 -1.43 -26.12 31.95
N VAL A 55 -1.04 -25.50 30.84
CA VAL A 55 -0.24 -24.27 30.93
C VAL A 55 -1.21 -23.13 31.19
N THR A 56 -1.37 -22.74 32.45
CA THR A 56 -1.82 -21.38 32.76
C THR A 56 -0.83 -20.46 32.05
N ALA A 57 -1.24 -19.86 30.94
CA ALA A 57 -0.39 -18.93 30.22
C ALA A 57 -0.13 -17.76 31.16
N GLU A 58 1.04 -17.78 31.79
CA GLU A 58 1.51 -16.64 32.58
C GLU A 58 1.46 -15.41 31.69
N ALA A 59 0.99 -14.29 32.24
CA ALA A 59 0.93 -13.05 31.49
C ALA A 59 2.35 -12.72 30.97
N PRO A 60 2.50 -12.36 29.68
CA PRO A 60 3.83 -12.13 29.11
C PRO A 60 4.53 -10.99 29.86
N VAL A 61 5.80 -11.20 30.20
CA VAL A 61 6.65 -10.17 30.82
C VAL A 61 7.15 -9.25 29.71
N TYR A 62 6.66 -8.00 29.70
CA TYR A 62 7.05 -6.97 28.73
C TYR A 62 8.01 -5.90 29.28
N GLY A 63 8.34 -5.96 30.57
CA GLY A 63 9.33 -5.05 31.14
C GLY A 63 9.95 -5.55 32.45
N ILE A 64 11.18 -5.11 32.70
CA ILE A 64 12.02 -5.54 33.82
C ILE A 64 12.63 -4.32 34.55
N PRO A 65 12.71 -4.33 35.90
CA PRO A 65 13.29 -3.22 36.67
C PRO A 65 14.76 -2.90 36.34
N GLU A 66 15.53 -3.92 35.96
CA GLU A 66 16.95 -3.79 35.59
C GLU A 66 17.14 -2.97 34.31
N TYR A 67 16.09 -2.87 33.49
CA TYR A 67 16.07 -2.08 32.28
C TYR A 67 14.83 -1.18 32.23
N PRO A 68 14.82 -0.06 32.99
CA PRO A 68 13.65 0.76 33.26
C PRO A 68 12.90 1.26 32.02
N ILE A 69 13.60 1.42 30.89
CA ILE A 69 13.00 1.87 29.63
C ILE A 69 11.89 0.92 29.12
N THR A 70 11.95 -0.37 29.48
CA THR A 70 10.91 -1.36 29.15
C THR A 70 9.64 -1.20 30.00
N LEU A 71 9.76 -0.57 31.17
CA LEU A 71 8.62 -0.20 32.02
C LEU A 71 8.00 1.14 31.61
N GLU A 72 8.80 2.05 31.05
CA GLU A 72 8.33 3.33 30.52
C GLU A 72 7.60 3.16 29.18
N HIS A 73 8.15 2.38 28.25
CA HIS A 73 7.59 2.16 26.91
C HIS A 73 6.83 0.84 26.84
N LYS A 74 5.65 0.81 27.46
CA LYS A 74 4.82 -0.40 27.49
C LYS A 74 4.16 -0.66 26.13
N PRO A 75 4.19 -1.89 25.62
CA PRO A 75 3.42 -2.25 24.45
C PRO A 75 1.92 -2.23 24.76
N PRO A 76 1.05 -1.98 23.76
CA PRO A 76 -0.39 -2.05 23.95
C PRO A 76 -0.82 -3.50 24.23
N THR A 77 -1.62 -3.71 25.27
CA THR A 77 -2.03 -5.05 25.73
C THR A 77 -3.47 -5.41 25.38
N ASP A 78 -4.23 -4.49 24.79
CA ASP A 78 -5.66 -4.61 24.57
C ASP A 78 -6.09 -4.50 23.12
N LEU A 79 -5.14 -4.59 22.17
CA LEU A 79 -5.39 -4.41 20.75
C LEU A 79 -6.44 -5.37 20.20
N ASP A 80 -6.45 -6.62 20.66
CA ASP A 80 -7.40 -7.66 20.20
C ASP A 80 -8.87 -7.29 20.46
N LYS A 81 -9.16 -6.35 21.37
CA LYS A 81 -10.51 -5.86 21.62
C LYS A 81 -11.05 -4.99 20.48
N TYR A 82 -10.15 -4.36 19.72
CA TYR A 82 -10.49 -3.36 18.69
C TYR A 82 -10.10 -3.83 17.29
N ILE A 83 -8.97 -4.53 17.17
CA ILE A 83 -8.38 -4.95 15.91
C ILE A 83 -8.23 -6.48 15.94
N THR A 84 -8.96 -7.16 15.06
CA THR A 84 -8.79 -8.61 14.90
C THR A 84 -7.39 -8.90 14.33
N ASN A 85 -6.60 -9.70 15.06
CA ASN A 85 -5.24 -10.09 14.67
C ASN A 85 -4.35 -8.87 14.32
N PRO A 86 -3.98 -8.07 15.33
CA PRO A 86 -3.29 -6.79 15.14
C PRO A 86 -1.88 -6.95 14.54
N GLY A 87 -1.21 -8.07 14.78
CA GLY A 87 0.12 -8.35 14.23
C GLY A 87 0.12 -8.79 12.76
N MET A 88 -1.04 -9.15 12.19
CA MET A 88 -1.11 -9.53 10.78
C MET A 88 -0.97 -8.29 9.88
N PRO A 89 -0.11 -8.31 8.85
CA PRO A 89 -0.03 -7.21 7.89
C PRO A 89 -1.29 -7.08 7.03
N ARG A 90 -1.72 -5.85 6.74
CA ARG A 90 -2.86 -5.49 5.89
C ARG A 90 -2.35 -4.89 4.59
N ALA A 91 -2.65 -5.54 3.47
CA ALA A 91 -2.13 -5.09 2.18
C ALA A 91 -2.61 -3.68 1.82
N ASN A 92 -3.91 -3.42 1.90
CA ASN A 92 -4.55 -2.22 1.35
C ASN A 92 -5.46 -1.48 2.35
N LYS A 93 -5.43 -1.83 3.63
CA LYS A 93 -6.22 -1.17 4.68
C LYS A 93 -5.33 -0.72 5.84
N ALA A 94 -5.30 0.57 6.10
CA ALA A 94 -4.73 1.14 7.33
C ALA A 94 -5.80 1.11 8.43
N ILE A 95 -5.76 0.09 9.28
CA ILE A 95 -6.72 -0.06 10.40
C ILE A 95 -6.07 0.37 11.71
N SER A 96 -6.79 1.07 12.57
CA SER A 96 -6.30 1.49 13.90
C SER A 96 -7.39 1.26 14.95
N LYS A 97 -7.09 1.51 16.22
CA LYS A 97 -8.11 1.52 17.28
C LYS A 97 -9.27 2.46 16.96
N GLU A 98 -8.98 3.65 16.44
CA GLU A 98 -9.97 4.69 16.13
C GLU A 98 -10.73 4.39 14.83
N LYS A 99 -10.09 3.69 13.88
CA LYS A 99 -10.69 3.29 12.60
C LYS A 99 -10.45 1.81 12.32
N PRO A 100 -11.18 0.89 12.98
CA PRO A 100 -10.99 -0.55 12.81
C PRO A 100 -11.26 -1.04 11.37
N ASP A 101 -12.13 -0.35 10.64
CA ASP A 101 -12.45 -0.68 9.24
C ASP A 101 -11.54 0.01 8.21
N GLY A 102 -10.68 0.93 8.66
CA GLY A 102 -9.87 1.81 7.84
C GLY A 102 -10.68 2.94 7.18
N ASP A 103 -10.02 3.74 6.32
CA ASP A 103 -10.71 4.78 5.55
C ASP A 103 -11.41 4.15 4.32
N PRO A 104 -12.75 4.26 4.18
CA PRO A 104 -13.47 3.69 3.05
C PRO A 104 -13.10 4.30 1.69
N ARG A 105 -12.44 5.47 1.68
CA ARG A 105 -11.97 6.15 0.47
C ARG A 105 -10.60 5.65 0.00
N ALA A 106 -9.92 4.82 0.80
CA ALA A 106 -8.60 4.29 0.47
C ALA A 106 -8.67 3.39 -0.77
N PRO A 107 -7.77 3.56 -1.76
CA PRO A 107 -7.81 2.78 -2.98
C PRO A 107 -7.40 1.33 -2.71
N ALA A 108 -8.35 0.41 -2.87
CA ALA A 108 -8.18 -1.01 -2.58
C ALA A 108 -7.15 -1.73 -3.49
N ASN A 109 -6.79 -1.14 -4.63
CA ASN A 109 -5.85 -1.71 -5.60
C ASN A 109 -4.39 -1.32 -5.34
N ARG A 110 -4.07 -0.74 -4.18
CA ARG A 110 -2.73 -0.28 -3.80
C ARG A 110 -2.37 -0.75 -2.42
N THR A 111 -1.08 -0.96 -2.18
CA THR A 111 -0.61 -1.22 -0.82
C THR A 111 -0.79 0.01 0.05
N VAL A 112 -0.89 -0.13 1.37
CA VAL A 112 -1.03 1.04 2.25
C VAL A 112 0.18 1.97 2.13
N LEU A 113 1.39 1.44 1.95
CA LEU A 113 2.57 2.29 1.67
C LEU A 113 2.38 3.10 0.38
N GLN A 114 1.85 2.51 -0.69
CA GLN A 114 1.54 3.24 -1.91
C GLN A 114 0.46 4.29 -1.66
N GLN A 115 -0.59 3.96 -0.90
CA GLN A 115 -1.65 4.92 -0.52
C GLN A 115 -1.08 6.13 0.24
N HIS A 116 -0.15 5.91 1.16
CA HIS A 116 0.56 6.96 1.88
C HIS A 116 1.36 7.87 0.91
N VAL A 117 2.03 7.24 -0.06
CA VAL A 117 2.91 7.94 -1.00
C VAL A 117 2.15 8.66 -2.11
N MET A 118 0.89 8.29 -2.40
CA MET A 118 0.04 8.94 -3.40
C MET A 118 -0.16 10.44 -3.18
N PHE A 119 -0.03 10.94 -1.94
CA PHE A 119 -0.06 12.39 -1.68
C PHE A 119 0.96 13.16 -2.55
N TRP A 120 2.11 12.54 -2.80
CA TRP A 120 3.21 13.11 -3.55
C TRP A 120 2.98 12.97 -5.07
N ASP A 121 2.35 11.90 -5.55
CA ASP A 121 2.04 11.68 -6.97
C ASP A 121 0.77 12.46 -7.39
N ARG A 122 0.93 13.76 -7.69
CA ARG A 122 -0.19 14.69 -7.85
C ARG A 122 -1.02 14.47 -9.12
N ASP A 123 -0.40 14.00 -10.20
CA ASP A 123 -1.07 13.69 -11.46
C ASP A 123 -1.44 12.21 -11.60
N ASN A 124 -1.09 11.39 -10.60
CA ASN A 124 -1.46 9.96 -10.47
C ASN A 124 -0.90 9.09 -11.59
N ASP A 125 0.28 9.42 -12.11
CA ASP A 125 0.93 8.66 -13.18
C ASP A 125 1.83 7.52 -12.65
N GLY A 126 1.99 7.42 -11.32
CA GLY A 126 2.84 6.44 -10.66
C GLY A 126 4.29 6.89 -10.48
N ILE A 127 4.61 8.14 -10.82
CA ILE A 127 5.96 8.69 -10.85
C ILE A 127 6.00 9.98 -10.04
N ILE A 128 6.83 10.01 -9.00
CA ILE A 128 7.05 11.23 -8.23
C ILE A 128 8.26 11.94 -8.82
N THR A 129 8.03 13.17 -9.31
CA THR A 129 9.08 14.06 -9.81
C THR A 129 9.59 15.00 -8.72
N MET A 130 10.72 15.65 -8.98
CA MET A 130 11.26 16.67 -8.07
C MET A 130 10.28 17.83 -7.83
N ALA A 131 9.50 18.20 -8.85
CA ALA A 131 8.49 19.24 -8.73
C ALA A 131 7.33 18.81 -7.83
N ASP A 132 6.94 17.54 -7.90
CA ASP A 132 5.91 16.97 -7.04
C ASP A 132 6.29 16.99 -5.57
N THR A 133 7.51 16.54 -5.27
CA THR A 133 8.05 16.60 -3.91
C THR A 133 8.10 18.04 -3.41
N PHE A 134 8.65 18.97 -4.20
CA PHE A 134 8.68 20.39 -3.82
C PHE A 134 7.28 20.93 -3.48
N VAL A 135 6.31 20.72 -4.38
CA VAL A 135 4.93 21.18 -4.17
C VAL A 135 4.28 20.47 -2.98
N GLY A 136 4.54 19.19 -2.77
CA GLY A 136 4.07 18.43 -1.62
C GLY A 136 4.54 19.05 -0.29
N PHE A 137 5.83 19.37 -0.17
CA PHE A 137 6.36 20.07 1.02
C PHE A 137 5.71 21.44 1.21
N ARG A 138 5.50 22.20 0.12
CA ARG A 138 4.81 23.49 0.18
C ARG A 138 3.35 23.34 0.64
N ARG A 139 2.65 22.27 0.24
CA ARG A 139 1.27 21.96 0.68
C ARG A 139 1.19 21.54 2.14
N LEU A 140 2.23 20.90 2.67
CA LEU A 140 2.35 20.58 4.09
C LEU A 140 2.68 21.81 4.96
N GLY A 141 2.89 22.98 4.37
CA GLY A 141 3.17 24.22 5.08
C GLY A 141 4.66 24.48 5.35
N PHE A 142 5.58 23.64 4.85
CA PHE A 142 7.02 23.90 4.98
C PHE A 142 7.43 25.12 4.17
N ASN A 143 8.35 25.92 4.72
CA ASN A 143 8.87 27.11 4.05
C ASN A 143 9.69 26.76 2.79
N LEU A 144 10.05 27.79 2.01
CA LEU A 144 10.78 27.63 0.75
C LEU A 144 12.13 26.93 0.93
N LEU A 145 12.87 27.26 1.98
CA LEU A 145 14.21 26.72 2.23
C LEU A 145 14.14 25.21 2.49
N ILE A 146 13.31 24.77 3.43
CA ILE A 146 13.15 23.35 3.77
C ILE A 146 12.60 22.58 2.57
N SER A 147 11.62 23.14 1.87
CA SER A 147 11.06 22.49 0.66
C SER A 147 12.11 22.30 -0.42
N THR A 148 13.02 23.25 -0.60
CA THR A 148 14.10 23.17 -1.60
C THR A 148 15.16 22.15 -1.21
N LEU A 149 15.55 22.10 0.07
CA LEU A 149 16.57 21.17 0.56
C LEU A 149 16.08 19.72 0.62
N ALA A 150 14.79 19.49 0.86
CA ALA A 150 14.22 18.14 0.92
C ALA A 150 14.27 17.40 -0.43
N VAL A 151 14.08 18.13 -1.54
CA VAL A 151 14.01 17.55 -2.89
C VAL A 151 15.26 16.74 -3.26
N PRO A 152 16.50 17.30 -3.27
CA PRO A 152 17.68 16.54 -3.66
C PRO A 152 17.97 15.39 -2.70
N PHE A 153 17.65 15.52 -1.41
CA PHE A 153 17.82 14.46 -0.43
C PHE A 153 16.92 13.26 -0.74
N ILE A 154 15.61 13.50 -0.88
CA ILE A 154 14.62 12.44 -1.14
C ILE A 154 14.86 11.78 -2.50
N HIS A 155 15.05 12.58 -3.55
CA HIS A 155 15.27 12.06 -4.89
C HIS A 155 16.64 11.38 -5.05
N GLY A 156 17.66 11.88 -4.37
CA GLY A 156 18.98 11.23 -4.31
C GLY A 156 18.93 9.86 -3.64
N SER A 157 18.15 9.72 -2.57
CA SER A 157 18.02 8.45 -1.83
C SER A 157 17.09 7.43 -2.51
N PHE A 158 15.97 7.88 -3.10
CA PHE A 158 14.88 6.96 -3.49
C PHE A 158 14.77 6.69 -5.00
N SER A 159 15.38 7.51 -5.86
CA SER A 159 15.28 7.32 -7.31
C SER A 159 15.91 5.99 -7.76
N TYR A 160 17.14 5.71 -7.33
CA TYR A 160 17.88 4.52 -7.75
C TYR A 160 17.24 3.19 -7.27
N PRO A 161 16.84 3.05 -5.99
CA PRO A 161 16.18 1.81 -5.53
C PRO A 161 14.85 1.52 -6.23
N THR A 162 14.13 2.55 -6.66
CA THR A 162 12.79 2.40 -7.24
C THR A 162 12.79 2.24 -8.77
N GLN A 163 13.85 2.61 -9.50
CA GLN A 163 13.91 2.40 -10.95
C GLN A 163 14.18 0.94 -11.38
N LYS A 164 13.86 0.57 -12.63
CA LYS A 164 14.13 -0.77 -13.21
C LYS A 164 15.53 -0.88 -13.81
N SER A 165 16.04 0.25 -14.28
CA SER A 165 17.31 0.33 -15.01
C SER A 165 18.49 0.27 -14.06
N TRP A 166 19.58 -0.34 -14.54
CA TRP A 166 20.90 -0.24 -13.91
C TRP A 166 21.52 1.15 -14.09
N ILE A 167 21.23 1.81 -15.22
CA ILE A 167 21.70 3.18 -15.48
C ILE A 167 20.85 4.16 -14.65
N PRO A 168 21.46 5.03 -13.81
CA PRO A 168 20.75 6.05 -13.05
C PRO A 168 19.86 6.94 -13.91
N ASP A 169 18.63 7.17 -13.47
CA ASP A 169 17.72 8.11 -14.09
C ASP A 169 18.21 9.55 -13.86
N PRO A 170 18.63 10.30 -14.91
CA PRO A 170 19.14 11.67 -14.74
C PRO A 170 18.08 12.65 -14.24
N ARG A 171 16.78 12.30 -14.34
CA ARG A 171 15.69 13.10 -13.78
C ARG A 171 15.36 12.75 -12.33
N LEU A 172 16.07 11.77 -11.75
CA LEU A 172 15.89 11.29 -10.38
C LEU A 172 14.43 10.96 -10.04
N ARG A 173 13.67 10.40 -10.99
CA ARG A 173 12.26 10.02 -10.76
C ARG A 173 12.16 8.89 -9.74
N ILE A 174 11.13 8.95 -8.90
CA ILE A 174 10.81 7.90 -7.93
C ILE A 174 9.58 7.14 -8.44
N TYR A 175 9.66 5.81 -8.49
CA TYR A 175 8.61 4.97 -9.05
C TYR A 175 7.79 4.31 -7.94
N MET A 176 6.48 4.59 -7.91
CA MET A 176 5.58 4.16 -6.83
C MET A 176 5.35 2.64 -6.83
N ASP A 177 5.49 1.97 -7.98
CA ASP A 177 5.34 0.50 -8.09
C ASP A 177 6.34 -0.27 -7.20
N ARG A 178 7.52 0.32 -6.96
CA ARG A 178 8.63 -0.29 -6.22
C ARG A 178 9.10 0.54 -5.03
N ILE A 179 8.23 1.41 -4.53
CA ILE A 179 8.53 2.25 -3.36
C ILE A 179 8.85 1.44 -2.10
N HIS A 180 8.31 0.22 -1.96
CA HIS A 180 8.65 -0.68 -0.85
C HIS A 180 10.16 -0.99 -0.77
N ARG A 181 10.91 -0.88 -1.87
CA ARG A 181 12.36 -1.09 -1.91
C ARG A 181 13.17 0.02 -1.22
N THR A 182 12.54 1.15 -0.90
CA THR A 182 13.21 2.23 -0.16
C THR A 182 13.12 2.03 1.35
N LYS A 183 12.40 1.00 1.80
CA LYS A 183 12.39 0.63 3.22
C LYS A 183 13.74 0.15 3.69
N HIS A 184 14.05 0.45 4.95
CA HIS A 184 15.30 0.10 5.59
C HIS A 184 15.09 -0.28 7.05
N GLY A 185 16.05 -0.99 7.64
CA GLY A 185 15.90 -1.58 8.98
C GLY A 185 15.70 -0.59 10.13
N SER A 186 16.00 0.70 9.94
CA SER A 186 15.72 1.74 10.94
C SER A 186 14.29 2.31 10.87
N ASP A 187 13.44 1.78 9.99
CA ASP A 187 12.02 2.16 9.93
C ASP A 187 11.26 1.67 11.16
N SER A 188 10.11 2.29 11.45
CA SER A 188 9.21 1.90 12.55
C SER A 188 8.49 0.56 12.36
N GLU A 189 8.67 -0.11 11.22
CA GLU A 189 7.96 -1.34 10.84
C GLU A 189 6.42 -1.21 10.72
N VAL A 190 5.86 0.00 10.81
CA VAL A 190 4.43 0.28 10.52
C VAL A 190 4.04 -0.18 9.12
N TYR A 191 4.99 -0.11 8.19
CA TYR A 191 4.93 -0.84 6.93
C TYR A 191 5.94 -1.96 6.99
N ASP A 192 5.57 -3.15 6.53
CA ASP A 192 6.53 -4.24 6.31
C ASP A 192 7.27 -4.08 4.97
N ASN A 193 8.19 -5.02 4.67
CA ASN A 193 9.07 -4.95 3.50
C ASN A 193 8.32 -5.02 2.15
N GLU A 194 7.08 -5.49 2.14
CA GLU A 194 6.21 -5.50 0.96
C GLU A 194 5.30 -4.25 0.89
N GLY A 195 5.39 -3.35 1.87
CA GLY A 195 4.60 -2.13 1.97
C GLY A 195 3.19 -2.34 2.52
N ARG A 196 2.93 -3.50 3.15
CA ARG A 196 1.68 -3.78 3.87
C ARG A 196 1.73 -3.11 5.23
N PHE A 197 0.59 -2.67 5.75
CA PHE A 197 0.49 -1.98 7.02
C PHE A 197 0.39 -2.97 8.19
N VAL A 198 1.14 -2.76 9.26
CA VAL A 198 1.12 -3.60 10.48
C VAL A 198 0.44 -2.82 11.60
N PRO A 199 -0.85 -3.11 11.91
CA PRO A 199 -1.62 -2.35 12.90
C PRO A 199 -0.97 -2.33 14.28
N GLU A 200 -0.45 -3.46 14.74
CA GLU A 200 0.26 -3.56 16.03
C GLU A 200 1.42 -2.57 16.13
N LYS A 201 2.27 -2.47 15.11
CA LYS A 201 3.41 -1.52 15.07
C LYS A 201 2.96 -0.07 15.04
N PHE A 202 1.84 0.21 14.40
CA PHE A 202 1.24 1.55 14.44
C PHE A 202 0.81 1.90 15.86
N GLU A 203 0.06 1.02 16.53
CA GLU A 203 -0.41 1.25 17.91
C GLU A 203 0.73 1.28 18.95
N GLU A 204 1.80 0.51 18.74
CA GLU A 204 3.04 0.58 19.53
C GLU A 204 3.68 1.98 19.46
N LEU A 205 3.65 2.63 18.28
CA LEU A 205 4.21 3.98 18.10
C LEU A 205 3.46 5.00 18.97
N PHE A 206 2.13 4.99 18.94
CA PHE A 206 1.32 5.90 19.76
C PHE A 206 1.45 5.58 21.24
N SER A 207 1.42 4.29 21.62
CA SER A 207 1.61 3.89 23.02
C SER A 207 2.95 4.38 23.61
N LYS A 208 3.99 4.52 22.77
CA LYS A 208 5.31 4.98 23.18
C LYS A 208 5.46 6.52 23.22
N TYR A 209 4.93 7.20 22.21
CA TYR A 209 5.23 8.63 21.97
C TYR A 209 4.07 9.57 22.25
N ASP A 210 2.82 9.10 22.19
CA ASP A 210 1.64 9.91 22.49
C ASP A 210 1.32 9.86 23.98
N ARG A 211 1.96 10.76 24.73
CA ARG A 211 1.79 10.89 26.19
C ARG A 211 0.67 11.87 26.57
N ASP A 212 0.24 12.68 25.63
CA ASP A 212 -0.68 13.80 25.89
C ASP A 212 -2.14 13.43 25.62
N ASN A 213 -2.43 12.25 25.05
CA ASN A 213 -3.78 11.81 24.63
C ASN A 213 -4.51 12.90 23.82
N LYS A 214 -3.80 13.50 22.86
CA LYS A 214 -4.30 14.63 22.05
C LYS A 214 -4.80 14.19 20.69
#